data_AF-X1JHN9-F1
#
_entry.id   AF-X1JHN9-F1
#
_cell.length_a   1.000
_cell.length_b   1.000
_cell.length_c   1.000
_cell.angle_alpha   90.00
_cell.angle_beta   90.00
_cell.angle_gamma   90.00
#
_symmetry.space_group_name_H-M   'P 1'
#
loop_
_entity.id
_entity.type
_entity.pdbx_description
1 polymer ?
#
loop_
_entity_poly.entity_id
_entity_poly.type
_entity_poly.pdbx_seq_one_letter_code
_entity_poly.pdbx_strand_id
1 'polypeptide(L)'
;FKELVKYSPPGVTGWNYAMCREAWLAGKMAQVMQWQCVGKQSHLSEMSRIWAEDIRHDVLPKGSGPKAKVAPALAAGSALGVTADSRNPEAAFLWLAFLNSAETQCIYSAAGTGVEPSHISSLTSPAFQRANPTVKAWLASLPAATAIPRIPEVNDLQISLGIAINEYLTGSMTLDNALEGAEKYWDRLMKKAGYYKPGVEPAPPFVVADW
;
A
#
# COMPACT_ATOMS: atom_id res chain seq x y z
N PHE A 1 -15.64 5.33 7.64
CA PHE A 1 -14.97 6.00 6.51
C PHE A 1 -15.74 7.21 5.98
N LYS A 2 -17.04 7.13 5.61
CA LYS A 2 -17.78 8.30 5.09
C LYS A 2 -17.77 9.53 6.02
N GLU A 3 -17.88 9.33 7.33
CA GLU A 3 -17.76 10.41 8.31
C GLU A 3 -16.39 11.15 8.26
N LEU A 4 -15.30 10.46 7.89
CA LEU A 4 -13.97 11.07 7.78
C LEU A 4 -13.90 12.12 6.66
N VAL A 5 -14.78 12.04 5.65
CA VAL A 5 -14.86 13.04 4.57
C VAL A 5 -15.12 14.43 5.14
N LYS A 6 -15.87 14.56 6.24
CA LYS A 6 -16.16 15.84 6.92
C LYS A 6 -14.92 16.50 7.53
N TYR A 7 -13.91 15.69 7.88
CA TYR A 7 -12.65 16.13 8.49
C TYR A 7 -11.48 16.13 7.50
N SER A 8 -11.76 15.76 6.25
CA SER A 8 -10.76 15.66 5.20
C SER A 8 -10.68 16.98 4.41
N PRO A 9 -9.61 17.20 3.64
CA PRO A 9 -9.51 18.36 2.77
C PRO A 9 -10.71 18.53 1.82
N PRO A 10 -11.07 19.76 1.43
CA PRO A 10 -12.15 19.99 0.47
C PRO A 10 -11.95 19.21 -0.83
N GLY A 11 -13.00 18.49 -1.25
CA GLY A 11 -12.97 17.68 -2.47
C GLY A 11 -12.19 16.37 -2.36
N VAL A 12 -11.89 15.87 -1.14
CA VAL A 12 -11.09 14.64 -0.93
C VAL A 12 -11.57 13.42 -1.73
N THR A 13 -12.85 13.34 -2.08
CA THR A 13 -13.43 12.24 -2.87
C THR A 13 -12.87 12.16 -4.29
N GLY A 14 -12.27 13.23 -4.79
CA GLY A 14 -11.55 13.28 -6.07
C GLY A 14 -10.03 13.29 -5.93
N TRP A 15 -9.49 13.16 -4.72
CA TRP A 15 -8.04 13.17 -4.51
C TRP A 15 -7.42 11.83 -4.88
N ASN A 16 -6.21 11.90 -5.42
CA ASN A 16 -5.37 10.74 -5.66
C ASN A 16 -4.14 10.72 -4.73
N TYR A 17 -3.30 9.70 -4.88
CA TYR A 17 -2.06 9.57 -4.12
C TYR A 17 -1.18 10.84 -4.15
N ALA A 18 -0.96 11.41 -5.34
CA ALA A 18 -0.08 12.57 -5.52
C ALA A 18 -0.63 13.82 -4.83
N MET A 19 -1.93 14.07 -4.95
CA MET A 19 -2.59 15.20 -4.28
C MET A 19 -2.48 15.10 -2.75
N CYS A 20 -2.72 13.91 -2.18
CA CYS A 20 -2.52 13.66 -0.75
C CYS A 20 -1.05 13.90 -0.33
N ARG A 21 -0.10 13.40 -1.12
CA ARG A 21 1.35 13.58 -0.86
C ARG A 21 1.72 15.07 -0.87
N GLU A 22 1.34 15.80 -1.91
CA GLU A 22 1.68 17.21 -2.06
C GLU A 22 1.07 18.08 -0.96
N ALA A 23 -0.19 17.84 -0.60
CA ALA A 23 -0.84 18.57 0.49
C ALA A 23 -0.16 18.31 1.85
N TRP A 24 0.31 17.08 2.08
CA TRP A 24 1.04 16.72 3.31
C TRP A 24 2.37 17.45 3.38
N LEU A 25 3.20 17.31 2.34
CA LEU A 25 4.53 17.94 2.28
C LEU A 25 4.46 19.47 2.26
N ALA A 26 3.33 20.04 1.82
CA ALA A 26 3.08 21.48 1.87
C ALA A 26 2.62 21.99 3.24
N GLY A 27 2.44 21.13 4.25
CA GLY A 27 1.98 21.49 5.59
C GLY A 27 0.49 21.84 5.67
N LYS A 28 -0.33 21.29 4.76
CA LYS A 28 -1.78 21.59 4.69
C LYS A 28 -2.66 20.58 5.41
N MET A 29 -2.08 19.55 6.01
CA MET A 29 -2.81 18.48 6.69
C MET A 29 -2.16 18.18 8.04
N ALA A 30 -2.98 17.93 9.06
CA ALA A 30 -2.50 17.54 10.39
C ALA A 30 -2.13 16.05 10.49
N GLN A 31 -2.73 15.21 9.63
CA GLN A 31 -2.48 13.77 9.56
C GLN A 31 -2.69 13.31 8.12
N VAL A 32 -1.94 12.28 7.71
CA VAL A 32 -2.15 11.60 6.43
C VAL A 32 -1.93 10.08 6.57
N MET A 33 -2.72 9.28 5.84
CA MET A 33 -2.42 7.87 5.62
C MET A 33 -1.66 7.73 4.30
N GLN A 34 -0.38 7.40 4.37
CA GLN A 34 0.49 7.37 3.20
C GLN A 34 1.56 6.27 3.29
N TRP A 35 2.21 6.01 2.15
CA TRP A 35 3.40 5.18 2.08
C TRP A 35 4.54 5.76 2.94
N GLN A 36 5.35 4.86 3.49
CA GLN A 36 6.53 5.17 4.29
C GLN A 36 7.51 6.12 3.59
N CYS A 37 7.61 6.08 2.26
CA CYS A 37 8.46 7.00 1.51
C CYS A 37 7.99 8.46 1.64
N VAL A 38 6.69 8.73 1.72
CA VAL A 38 6.15 10.09 1.97
C VAL A 38 6.47 10.52 3.39
N GLY A 39 6.37 9.59 4.35
CA GLY A 39 6.78 9.82 5.72
C GLY A 39 8.28 10.12 5.85
N LYS A 40 9.15 9.57 4.98
CA LYS A 40 10.56 9.96 4.90
C LYS A 40 10.75 11.33 4.26
N GLN A 41 10.10 11.56 3.11
CA GLN A 41 10.16 12.83 2.38
C GLN A 41 9.73 14.01 3.24
N SER A 42 8.86 13.81 4.23
CA SER A 42 8.44 14.87 5.13
C SER A 42 9.57 15.43 6.01
N HIS A 43 10.67 14.69 6.19
CA HIS A 43 11.87 15.09 6.95
C HIS A 43 13.00 15.65 6.06
N LEU A 44 12.79 15.75 4.74
CA LEU A 44 13.79 16.24 3.78
C LEU A 44 13.49 17.71 3.42
N SER A 45 14.42 18.61 3.70
CA SER A 45 14.21 20.07 3.54
C SER A 45 14.04 20.51 2.10
N GLU A 46 14.61 19.75 1.16
CA GLU A 46 14.45 19.93 -0.28
C GLU A 46 13.11 19.43 -0.82
N MET A 47 12.37 18.61 -0.05
CA MET A 47 11.10 18.00 -0.49
C MET A 47 9.88 18.45 0.32
N SER A 48 10.07 18.98 1.53
CA SER A 48 8.99 19.21 2.51
C SER A 48 9.07 20.58 3.14
N ARG A 49 7.93 21.24 3.30
CA ARG A 49 7.81 22.51 4.06
C ARG A 49 7.73 22.28 5.56
N ILE A 50 7.40 21.06 5.99
CA ILE A 50 7.25 20.68 7.40
C ILE A 50 8.47 19.92 7.93
N TRP A 51 9.60 19.95 7.21
CA TRP A 51 10.81 19.17 7.52
C TRP A 51 11.39 19.40 8.92
N ALA A 52 11.14 20.57 9.52
CA ALA A 52 11.62 20.93 10.84
C ALA A 52 10.59 20.68 11.97
N GLU A 53 9.40 20.16 11.65
CA GLU A 53 8.35 19.88 12.64
C GLU A 53 8.56 18.53 13.35
N ASP A 54 7.97 18.36 14.54
CA ASP A 54 7.92 17.06 15.25
C ASP A 54 6.89 16.13 14.58
N ILE A 55 7.29 15.52 13.46
CA ILE A 55 6.45 14.60 12.70
C ILE A 55 6.55 13.19 13.29
N ARG A 56 5.39 12.61 13.63
CA ARG A 56 5.29 11.25 14.16
C ARG A 56 4.72 10.28 13.14
N HIS A 57 5.23 9.05 13.17
CA HIS A 57 4.80 7.94 12.32
C HIS A 57 4.28 6.81 13.20
N ASP A 58 3.12 6.27 12.87
CA ASP A 58 2.52 5.16 13.63
C ASP A 58 1.66 4.28 12.70
N VAL A 59 1.28 3.11 13.21
CA VAL A 59 0.34 2.20 12.54
C VAL A 59 -1.07 2.79 12.52
N LEU A 60 -1.92 2.27 11.65
CA LEU A 60 -3.33 2.68 11.63
C LEU A 60 -4.00 2.39 12.99
N PRO A 61 -4.88 3.29 13.46
CA PRO A 61 -5.52 3.12 14.75
C PRO A 61 -6.35 1.83 14.78
N LYS A 62 -6.25 1.10 15.89
CA LYS A 62 -7.14 -0.02 16.20
C LYS A 62 -8.56 0.53 16.41
N GLY A 63 -9.56 -0.15 15.85
CA GLY A 63 -10.97 0.19 16.11
C GLY A 63 -11.36 0.01 17.60
N SER A 64 -12.61 0.33 17.92
CA SER A 64 -13.18 0.08 19.25
C SER A 64 -13.94 -1.25 19.31
N GLY A 65 -14.04 -1.81 20.52
CA GLY A 65 -14.85 -3.00 20.81
C GLY A 65 -14.10 -4.35 20.79
N PRO A 66 -14.78 -5.45 21.17
CA PRO A 66 -14.14 -6.75 21.43
C PRO A 66 -13.49 -7.40 20.21
N LYS A 67 -13.99 -7.08 19.00
CA LYS A 67 -13.49 -7.60 17.72
C LYS A 67 -12.59 -6.61 16.98
N ALA A 68 -12.19 -5.53 17.62
CA ALA A 68 -11.39 -4.50 16.98
C ALA A 68 -10.05 -5.05 16.50
N LYS A 69 -9.71 -4.71 15.27
CA LYS A 69 -8.41 -4.98 14.64
C LYS A 69 -7.80 -3.67 14.18
N VAL A 70 -6.48 -3.67 14.03
CA VAL A 70 -5.79 -2.63 13.25
C VAL A 70 -6.15 -2.89 11.79
N ALA A 71 -6.47 -1.82 11.04
CA ALA A 71 -6.65 -1.94 9.61
C ALA A 71 -5.33 -2.44 8.99
N PRO A 72 -5.37 -3.51 8.18
CA PRO A 72 -4.14 -4.14 7.72
C PRO A 72 -3.34 -3.18 6.84
N ALA A 73 -2.04 -3.12 7.07
CA ALA A 73 -1.15 -2.43 6.13
C ALA A 73 -1.11 -3.20 4.81
N LEU A 74 -1.00 -2.48 3.70
CA LEU A 74 -0.92 -3.11 2.38
C LEU A 74 0.54 -3.44 2.06
N ALA A 75 0.88 -4.72 1.96
CA ALA A 75 2.13 -5.19 1.38
C ALA A 75 2.02 -5.11 -0.16
N ALA A 76 2.36 -3.93 -0.68
CA ALA A 76 2.41 -3.63 -2.10
C ALA A 76 3.78 -3.05 -2.48
N GLY A 77 4.14 -3.20 -3.75
CA GLY A 77 5.39 -2.72 -4.30
C GLY A 77 5.50 -3.04 -5.78
N SER A 78 6.66 -2.75 -6.34
CA SER A 78 7.01 -3.10 -7.71
C SER A 78 7.81 -4.40 -7.74
N ALA A 79 7.58 -5.22 -8.75
CA ALA A 79 8.40 -6.38 -9.05
C ALA A 79 9.22 -6.12 -10.32
N LEU A 80 10.42 -6.69 -10.37
CA LEU A 80 11.27 -6.66 -11.56
C LEU A 80 11.22 -8.04 -12.22
N GLY A 81 11.12 -8.08 -13.54
CA GLY A 81 11.05 -9.32 -14.31
C GLY A 81 11.89 -9.25 -15.57
N VAL A 82 12.48 -10.38 -15.96
CA VAL A 82 13.12 -10.55 -17.27
C VAL A 82 12.07 -11.08 -18.23
N THR A 83 11.86 -10.39 -19.36
CA THR A 83 10.90 -10.81 -20.38
C THR A 83 11.41 -12.03 -21.15
N ALA A 84 10.50 -12.86 -21.64
CA ALA A 84 10.84 -14.10 -22.36
C ALA A 84 11.58 -13.85 -23.69
N ASP A 85 11.46 -12.66 -24.26
CA ASP A 85 12.10 -12.22 -25.49
C ASP A 85 13.43 -11.45 -25.26
N SER A 86 13.92 -11.42 -24.02
CA SER A 86 15.20 -10.77 -23.71
C SER A 86 16.34 -11.36 -24.53
N ARG A 87 17.11 -10.49 -25.17
CA ARG A 87 18.31 -10.88 -25.93
C ARG A 87 19.47 -11.32 -25.04
N ASN A 88 19.47 -10.94 -23.76
CA ASN A 88 20.52 -11.27 -22.78
C ASN A 88 19.89 -11.58 -21.40
N PRO A 89 19.18 -12.72 -21.25
CA PRO A 89 18.41 -13.00 -20.04
C PRO A 89 19.30 -13.19 -18.80
N GLU A 90 20.50 -13.75 -18.94
CA GLU A 90 21.44 -13.95 -17.83
C GLU A 90 21.98 -12.61 -17.30
N ALA A 91 22.38 -11.71 -18.19
CA ALA A 91 22.87 -10.38 -17.81
C ALA A 91 21.74 -9.55 -17.16
N ALA A 92 20.53 -9.62 -17.73
CA ALA A 92 19.35 -8.99 -17.13
C ALA A 92 19.07 -9.54 -15.73
N PHE A 93 19.12 -10.88 -15.55
CA PHE A 93 18.94 -11.51 -14.25
C PHE A 93 19.98 -11.03 -13.22
N LEU A 94 21.27 -10.99 -13.57
CA LEU A 94 22.32 -10.50 -12.69
C LEU A 94 22.12 -9.03 -12.31
N TRP A 95 21.66 -8.20 -13.25
CA TRP A 95 21.32 -6.81 -12.97
C TRP A 95 20.15 -6.69 -12.00
N LEU A 96 19.09 -7.49 -12.19
CA LEU A 96 17.97 -7.51 -11.26
C LEU A 96 18.37 -8.01 -9.86
N ALA A 97 19.28 -8.98 -9.78
CA ALA A 97 19.82 -9.46 -8.50
C ALA A 97 20.61 -8.36 -7.78
N PHE A 98 21.42 -7.59 -8.52
CA PHE A 98 22.13 -6.43 -7.97
C PHE A 98 21.16 -5.35 -7.47
N LEU A 99 20.13 -5.00 -8.24
CA LEU A 99 19.11 -4.03 -7.85
C LEU A 99 18.31 -4.44 -6.62
N ASN A 100 18.09 -5.75 -6.44
CA ASN A 100 17.42 -6.30 -5.27
C ASN A 100 18.33 -6.56 -4.07
N SER A 101 19.64 -6.30 -4.16
CA SER A 101 20.52 -6.46 -3.01
C SER A 101 20.09 -5.52 -1.87
N ALA A 102 20.27 -5.97 -0.62
CA ALA A 102 19.91 -5.18 0.56
C ALA A 102 20.59 -3.80 0.57
N GLU A 103 21.85 -3.74 0.13
CA GLU A 103 22.63 -2.52 0.01
C GLU A 103 22.02 -1.57 -1.04
N THR A 104 21.81 -2.05 -2.26
CA THR A 104 21.24 -1.24 -3.34
C THR A 104 19.87 -0.69 -2.97
N GLN A 105 19.00 -1.51 -2.37
CA GLN A 105 17.69 -1.04 -1.90
C GLN A 105 17.79 0.02 -0.79
N CYS A 106 18.76 -0.10 0.14
CA CYS A 106 19.01 0.94 1.14
C CYS A 106 19.46 2.26 0.50
N ILE A 107 20.30 2.21 -0.55
CA ILE A 107 20.73 3.39 -1.31
C ILE A 107 19.53 4.06 -2.01
N TYR A 108 18.67 3.29 -2.68
CA TYR A 108 17.46 3.82 -3.32
C TYR A 108 16.52 4.52 -2.34
N SER A 109 16.31 3.91 -1.17
CA SER A 109 15.53 4.51 -0.10
C SER A 109 16.22 5.78 0.40
N ALA A 110 17.52 5.75 0.68
CA ALA A 110 18.31 6.91 1.14
C ALA A 110 18.14 8.13 0.22
N ALA A 111 18.14 7.91 -1.10
CA ALA A 111 17.94 8.95 -2.11
C ALA A 111 16.50 9.49 -2.21
N GLY A 112 15.54 8.99 -1.40
CA GLY A 112 14.17 9.50 -1.38
C GLY A 112 13.33 9.18 -2.62
N THR A 113 13.76 8.18 -3.41
CA THR A 113 13.20 7.83 -4.72
C THR A 113 11.76 7.30 -4.68
N GLY A 114 11.27 6.94 -3.50
CA GLY A 114 9.99 6.25 -3.34
C GLY A 114 10.08 4.72 -3.47
N VAL A 115 11.27 4.19 -3.77
CA VAL A 115 11.57 2.76 -3.75
C VAL A 115 12.18 2.42 -2.39
N GLU A 116 11.52 1.56 -1.65
CA GLU A 116 11.89 1.18 -0.29
C GLU A 116 12.31 -0.29 -0.24
N PRO A 117 13.13 -0.71 0.74
CA PRO A 117 13.65 -2.07 0.78
C PRO A 117 12.54 -3.10 1.02
N SER A 118 12.62 -4.22 0.30
CA SER A 118 11.75 -5.39 0.50
C SER A 118 12.33 -6.39 1.50
N HIS A 119 13.63 -6.28 1.84
CA HIS A 119 14.28 -7.19 2.77
C HIS A 119 14.11 -6.74 4.23
N ILE A 120 13.60 -7.64 5.08
CA ILE A 120 13.52 -7.40 6.54
C ILE A 120 14.89 -7.08 7.13
N SER A 121 15.97 -7.72 6.63
CA SER A 121 17.34 -7.44 7.07
C SER A 121 17.79 -6.00 6.82
N SER A 122 17.27 -5.34 5.77
CA SER A 122 17.50 -3.91 5.54
C SER A 122 16.78 -3.06 6.59
N LEU A 123 15.55 -3.44 6.95
CA LEU A 123 14.74 -2.71 7.95
C LEU A 123 15.30 -2.84 9.37
N THR A 124 16.00 -3.92 9.68
CA THR A 124 16.64 -4.13 10.99
C THR A 124 18.05 -3.54 11.08
N SER A 125 18.61 -3.02 9.98
CA SER A 125 19.91 -2.35 9.97
C SER A 125 19.89 -1.08 10.84
N PRO A 126 20.82 -0.93 11.82
CA PRO A 126 20.90 0.28 12.64
C PRO A 126 21.16 1.55 11.82
N ALA A 127 21.92 1.44 10.72
CA ALA A 127 22.17 2.57 9.83
C ALA A 127 20.89 3.01 9.11
N PHE A 128 20.11 2.05 8.63
CA PHE A 128 18.84 2.33 7.94
C PHE A 128 17.81 2.94 8.89
N GLN A 129 17.66 2.41 10.11
CA GLN A 129 16.73 2.94 11.11
C GLN A 129 17.08 4.38 11.53
N ARG A 130 18.37 4.71 11.65
CA ARG A 130 18.79 6.09 11.93
C ARG A 130 18.48 7.06 10.79
N ALA A 131 18.58 6.59 9.55
CA ALA A 131 18.36 7.41 8.36
C ALA A 131 16.89 7.47 7.91
N ASN A 132 16.01 6.65 8.49
CA ASN A 132 14.62 6.54 8.07
C ASN A 132 13.67 6.51 9.29
N PRO A 133 13.11 7.68 9.68
CA PRO A 133 12.23 7.81 10.85
C PRO A 133 10.97 6.93 10.81
N THR A 134 10.59 6.43 9.63
CA THR A 134 9.35 5.64 9.43
C THR A 134 9.51 4.16 9.79
N VAL A 135 10.74 3.65 9.89
CA VAL A 135 11.01 2.21 9.96
C VAL A 135 10.38 1.54 11.18
N LYS A 136 10.32 2.23 12.31
CA LYS A 136 9.67 1.70 13.51
C LYS A 136 8.18 1.44 13.29
N ALA A 137 7.46 2.40 12.71
CA ALA A 137 6.04 2.27 12.38
C ALA A 137 5.84 1.21 11.28
N TRP A 138 6.73 1.17 10.29
CA TRP A 138 6.71 0.17 9.24
C TRP A 138 6.84 -1.25 9.80
N LEU A 139 7.88 -1.54 10.58
CA LEU A 139 8.07 -2.84 11.23
C LEU A 139 6.88 -3.22 12.13
N ALA A 140 6.32 -2.27 12.87
CA ALA A 140 5.13 -2.49 13.69
C ALA A 140 3.87 -2.83 12.89
N SER A 141 3.79 -2.41 11.62
CA SER A 141 2.67 -2.69 10.73
C SER A 141 2.72 -4.08 10.07
N LEU A 142 3.92 -4.65 9.90
CA LEU A 142 4.13 -5.91 9.15
C LEU A 142 3.33 -7.11 9.69
N PRO A 143 3.18 -7.33 11.02
CA PRO A 143 2.40 -8.45 11.54
C PRO A 143 0.91 -8.41 11.16
N ALA A 144 0.38 -7.23 10.86
CA ALA A 144 -1.00 -7.04 10.41
C ALA A 144 -1.08 -6.84 8.89
N ALA A 145 0.04 -6.89 8.16
CA ALA A 145 0.05 -6.58 6.75
C ALA A 145 -0.61 -7.71 5.92
N THR A 146 -1.27 -7.31 4.85
CA THR A 146 -1.90 -8.21 3.88
C THR A 146 -1.48 -7.82 2.47
N ALA A 147 -1.53 -8.75 1.52
CA ALA A 147 -1.32 -8.44 0.11
C ALA A 147 -2.60 -8.59 -0.70
N ILE A 148 -2.63 -7.88 -1.82
CA ILE A 148 -3.64 -8.04 -2.87
C ILE A 148 -3.52 -9.48 -3.41
N PRO A 149 -4.64 -10.21 -3.59
CA PRO A 149 -4.63 -11.54 -4.20
C PRO A 149 -3.87 -11.58 -5.52
N ARG A 150 -3.04 -12.59 -5.73
CA ARG A 150 -2.22 -12.73 -6.96
C ARG A 150 -2.94 -13.62 -7.98
N ILE A 151 -4.11 -13.17 -8.42
CA ILE A 151 -4.94 -13.85 -9.42
C ILE A 151 -5.16 -12.94 -10.64
N PRO A 152 -5.39 -13.51 -11.85
CA PRO A 152 -5.62 -12.70 -13.06
C PRO A 152 -6.77 -11.69 -12.94
N GLU A 153 -7.82 -12.04 -12.21
CA GLU A 153 -9.06 -11.27 -12.07
C GLU A 153 -8.92 -10.10 -11.08
N VAL A 154 -7.80 -9.99 -10.35
CA VAL A 154 -7.72 -9.07 -9.21
C VAL A 154 -7.89 -7.60 -9.58
N ASN A 155 -7.45 -7.20 -10.77
CA ASN A 155 -7.62 -5.82 -11.26
C ASN A 155 -9.11 -5.48 -11.41
N ASP A 156 -9.90 -6.39 -12.00
CA ASP A 156 -11.35 -6.20 -12.17
C ASP A 156 -12.06 -6.13 -10.81
N LEU A 157 -11.66 -6.98 -9.87
CA LEU A 157 -12.17 -6.96 -8.50
C LEU A 157 -11.90 -5.62 -7.81
N GLN A 158 -10.67 -5.11 -7.92
CA GLN A 158 -10.27 -3.83 -7.31
C GLN A 158 -10.99 -2.65 -7.93
N ILE A 159 -11.11 -2.61 -9.26
CA ILE A 159 -11.81 -1.53 -9.97
C ILE A 159 -13.28 -1.50 -9.54
N SER A 160 -13.97 -2.65 -9.54
CA SER A 160 -15.39 -2.67 -9.20
C SER A 160 -15.66 -2.26 -7.75
N LEU A 161 -14.81 -2.69 -6.81
CA LEU A 161 -14.92 -2.28 -5.41
C LEU A 161 -14.61 -0.79 -5.24
N GLY A 162 -13.60 -0.27 -5.95
CA GLY A 162 -13.27 1.15 -5.94
C GLY A 162 -14.42 2.04 -6.41
N ILE A 163 -15.12 1.63 -7.47
CA ILE A 163 -16.32 2.32 -7.97
C ILE A 163 -17.42 2.31 -6.91
N ALA A 164 -17.75 1.14 -6.35
CA ALA A 164 -18.79 1.02 -5.33
C ALA A 164 -18.50 1.88 -4.08
N ILE A 165 -17.24 1.89 -3.62
CA ILE A 165 -16.81 2.75 -2.51
C ILE A 165 -16.98 4.23 -2.88
N ASN A 166 -16.60 4.63 -4.11
CA ASN A 166 -16.74 6.01 -4.55
C ASN A 166 -18.21 6.46 -4.58
N GLU A 167 -19.11 5.65 -5.14
CA GLU A 167 -20.55 5.93 -5.20
C GLU A 167 -21.18 6.09 -3.80
N TYR A 168 -20.73 5.29 -2.83
CA TYR A 168 -21.14 5.45 -1.44
C TYR A 168 -20.61 6.75 -0.82
N LEU A 169 -19.34 7.09 -1.06
CA LEU A 169 -18.70 8.29 -0.51
C LEU A 169 -19.29 9.58 -1.09
N THR A 170 -19.63 9.61 -2.39
CA THR A 170 -20.27 10.75 -3.06
C THR A 170 -21.77 10.84 -2.76
N GLY A 171 -22.37 9.79 -2.21
CA GLY A 171 -23.79 9.74 -1.87
C GLY A 171 -24.71 9.35 -3.03
N SER A 172 -24.15 8.91 -4.16
CA SER A 172 -24.89 8.35 -5.28
C SER A 172 -25.54 7.01 -4.93
N MET A 173 -25.04 6.30 -3.91
CA MET A 173 -25.57 5.00 -3.47
C MET A 173 -25.52 4.83 -1.94
N THR A 174 -26.41 3.99 -1.40
CA THR A 174 -26.30 3.51 -0.01
C THR A 174 -25.16 2.51 0.13
N LEU A 175 -24.63 2.34 1.34
CA LEU A 175 -23.55 1.39 1.60
C LEU A 175 -23.95 -0.03 1.21
N ASP A 176 -25.14 -0.46 1.64
CA ASP A 176 -25.62 -1.82 1.42
C ASP A 176 -25.76 -2.13 -0.07
N ASN A 177 -26.38 -1.22 -0.84
CA ASN A 177 -26.55 -1.42 -2.28
C ASN A 177 -25.21 -1.42 -3.03
N ALA A 178 -24.27 -0.54 -2.63
CA ALA A 178 -22.95 -0.46 -3.26
C ALA A 178 -22.14 -1.75 -3.02
N LEU A 179 -22.12 -2.25 -1.78
CA LEU A 179 -21.42 -3.48 -1.44
C LEU A 179 -22.09 -4.71 -2.03
N GLU A 180 -23.43 -4.81 -2.00
CA GLU A 180 -24.17 -5.90 -2.62
C GLU A 180 -23.94 -5.95 -4.14
N GLY A 181 -23.87 -4.78 -4.80
CA GLY A 181 -23.54 -4.67 -6.22
C GLY A 181 -22.14 -5.19 -6.54
N ALA A 182 -21.15 -4.76 -5.76
CA ALA A 182 -19.76 -5.21 -5.90
C ALA A 182 -19.63 -6.72 -5.64
N GLU A 183 -20.25 -7.22 -4.57
CA GLU A 183 -20.27 -8.64 -4.21
C GLU A 183 -20.86 -9.47 -5.35
N LYS A 184 -22.05 -9.14 -5.85
CA LYS A 184 -22.68 -9.84 -6.97
C LYS A 184 -21.80 -9.85 -8.23
N TYR A 185 -21.07 -8.77 -8.50
CA TYR A 185 -20.14 -8.72 -9.63
C TYR A 185 -18.94 -9.64 -9.41
N TRP A 186 -18.30 -9.57 -8.23
CA TRP A 186 -17.20 -10.48 -7.85
C TRP A 186 -17.64 -11.93 -7.98
N ASP A 187 -18.82 -12.25 -7.46
CA ASP A 187 -19.35 -13.61 -7.45
C ASP A 187 -19.54 -14.18 -8.86
N ARG A 188 -20.02 -13.37 -9.81
CA ARG A 188 -20.11 -13.76 -11.22
C ARG A 188 -18.73 -13.93 -11.86
N LEU A 189 -17.80 -13.02 -11.57
CA LEU A 189 -16.44 -13.07 -12.12
C LEU A 189 -15.71 -14.32 -11.63
N MET A 190 -15.76 -14.60 -10.34
CA MET A 190 -15.13 -15.78 -9.73
C MET A 190 -15.76 -17.09 -10.22
N LYS A 191 -17.09 -17.13 -10.42
CA LYS A 191 -17.77 -18.27 -11.08
C LYS A 191 -17.27 -18.49 -12.51
N LYS A 192 -17.17 -17.41 -13.31
CA LYS A 192 -16.69 -17.47 -14.69
C LYS A 192 -15.23 -17.93 -14.78
N ALA A 193 -14.38 -17.45 -13.88
CA ALA A 193 -12.98 -17.85 -13.78
C ALA A 193 -12.80 -19.29 -13.25
N GLY A 194 -13.86 -19.89 -12.71
CA GLY A 194 -13.88 -21.30 -12.31
C GLY A 194 -13.46 -21.57 -10.87
N TYR A 195 -13.32 -20.53 -10.04
CA TYR A 195 -12.92 -20.65 -8.63
C TYR A 195 -13.93 -21.37 -7.75
N TYR A 196 -15.20 -21.46 -8.16
CA TYR A 196 -16.26 -22.14 -7.41
C TYR A 196 -16.60 -23.53 -7.95
N LYS A 197 -15.78 -24.10 -8.84
CA LYS A 197 -15.98 -25.47 -9.31
C LYS A 197 -15.71 -26.46 -8.16
N PRO A 198 -16.47 -27.57 -8.06
CA PRO A 198 -16.20 -28.60 -7.08
C PRO A 198 -14.75 -29.10 -7.17
N GLY A 199 -14.08 -29.23 -6.03
CA GLY A 199 -12.69 -29.70 -5.95
C GLY A 199 -11.61 -28.65 -6.22
N VAL A 200 -11.99 -27.39 -6.47
CA VAL A 200 -11.02 -26.27 -6.50
C VAL A 200 -10.79 -25.79 -5.07
N GLU A 201 -9.56 -25.96 -4.57
CA GLU A 201 -9.18 -25.38 -3.28
C GLU A 201 -9.01 -23.86 -3.39
N PRO A 202 -9.43 -23.09 -2.37
CA PRO A 202 -9.14 -21.67 -2.33
C PRO A 202 -7.63 -21.43 -2.42
N ALA A 203 -7.21 -20.39 -3.13
CA ALA A 203 -5.82 -19.97 -3.08
C ALA A 203 -5.43 -19.70 -1.61
N PRO A 204 -4.27 -20.20 -1.15
CA PRO A 204 -3.84 -19.97 0.23
C PRO A 204 -3.77 -18.46 0.50
N PRO A 205 -4.15 -18.00 1.70
CA PRO A 205 -4.06 -16.60 2.05
C PRO A 205 -2.60 -16.15 1.95
N PHE A 206 -2.36 -14.98 1.36
CA PHE A 206 -1.03 -14.37 1.37
C PHE A 206 -0.76 -13.83 2.77
N VAL A 207 0.07 -14.53 3.55
CA VAL A 207 0.53 -14.08 4.86
C VAL A 207 1.90 -13.46 4.69
N VAL A 208 1.99 -12.14 4.88
CA VAL A 208 3.24 -11.38 4.70
C VAL A 208 4.36 -11.90 5.60
N ALA A 209 4.02 -12.41 6.80
CA ALA A 209 4.99 -12.93 7.76
C ALA A 209 5.62 -14.28 7.36
N ASP A 210 5.07 -14.97 6.36
CA ASP A 210 5.60 -16.25 5.86
C ASP A 210 6.72 -16.05 4.82
N TRP A 211 7.01 -14.80 4.43
CA TRP A 211 8.01 -14.38 3.44
C TRP A 211 9.04 -13.42 4.05
#